data_AF-A0A4Q1C6Y7-F1
#
_entry.id   AF-A0A4Q1C6Y7-F1
#
_cell.length_a   1.000
_cell.length_b   1.000
_cell.length_c   1.000
_cell.angle_alpha   90.00
_cell.angle_beta   90.00
_cell.angle_gamma   90.00
#
_symmetry.space_group_name_H-M   'P 1'
#
loop_
_entity.id
_entity.type
_entity.pdbx_description
1 polymer ?
#
loop_
_entity_poly.entity_id
_entity_poly.type
_entity_poly.pdbx_seq_one_letter_code
_entity_poly.pdbx_strand_id
1 'polypeptide(L)'
;MRPTKPILSGALWAFLLAVSASAQITISSITTSSNNQSNQTVNGDTFNRLTQSITSFKDAVGNIYDANTTAGSAYVRRNTTAGNANNSSAWYDQGTTTDFEAPYATSYGSLLLGNNLLRGSDNTFANGTGVSEGNIERLDFLFSSSGLTASLGTSFAVFDRGSVSQHDNVKIAVITGWDSVNNRPTAYGGTLFEVTPAHYGTANLTSDFTYNLFRYDSGDNLGSPYWNNNTETGTQGIGGVAISMADLGIAAGTTIYGYSLMAADVSTGGNMANLVDWTNTSYYSTSTSGSTGAGGIDLSAVNGVLFNRKVPEPSTYGLVFLSATGAFLGWRRRRLSGPAA
;
A
#
# COMPACT_ATOMS: atom_id res chain seq x y z
N MET A 1 12.19 -69.34 -27.10
CA MET A 1 12.75 -67.97 -27.04
C MET A 1 11.83 -67.01 -27.76
N ARG A 2 11.02 -66.24 -27.00
CA ARG A 2 10.32 -65.04 -27.48
C ARG A 2 10.47 -63.99 -26.38
N PRO A 3 11.03 -62.79 -26.65
CA PRO A 3 11.16 -61.78 -25.62
C PRO A 3 9.87 -60.95 -25.56
N THR A 4 9.16 -61.02 -24.44
CA THR A 4 8.08 -60.09 -24.10
C THR A 4 8.71 -58.81 -23.54
N LYS A 5 8.58 -57.70 -24.28
CA LYS A 5 8.94 -56.36 -23.80
C LYS A 5 7.89 -55.85 -22.81
N PRO A 6 8.25 -55.29 -21.65
CA PRO A 6 7.33 -54.54 -20.82
C PRO A 6 7.19 -53.12 -21.37
N ILE A 7 5.95 -52.68 -21.59
CA ILE A 7 5.59 -51.30 -21.90
C ILE A 7 5.44 -50.59 -20.55
N LEU A 8 6.42 -49.77 -20.16
CA LEU A 8 6.29 -48.81 -19.06
C LEU A 8 5.53 -47.58 -19.58
N SER A 9 4.24 -47.52 -19.30
CA SER A 9 3.42 -46.32 -19.49
C SER A 9 3.63 -45.37 -18.31
N GLY A 10 4.63 -44.50 -18.39
CA GLY A 10 4.83 -43.41 -17.44
C GLY A 10 3.79 -42.32 -17.66
N ALA A 11 2.72 -42.31 -16.86
CA ALA A 11 1.76 -41.23 -16.83
C ALA A 11 2.40 -40.00 -16.18
N LEU A 12 2.90 -39.08 -17.01
CA LEU A 12 3.36 -37.76 -16.59
C LEU A 12 2.11 -36.93 -16.26
N TRP A 13 1.74 -36.86 -14.98
CA TRP A 13 0.71 -35.95 -14.49
C TRP A 13 1.27 -34.52 -14.55
N ALA A 14 1.00 -33.83 -15.66
CA ALA A 14 1.19 -32.39 -15.74
C ALA A 14 0.13 -31.72 -14.86
N PHE A 15 0.54 -31.28 -13.66
CA PHE A 15 -0.24 -30.31 -12.89
C PHE A 15 -0.25 -29.00 -13.66
N LEU A 16 -1.31 -28.80 -14.46
CA LEU A 16 -1.72 -27.46 -14.89
C LEU A 16 -2.13 -26.70 -13.64
N LEU A 17 -1.19 -25.95 -13.06
CA LEU A 17 -1.52 -24.89 -12.12
C LEU A 17 -2.35 -23.88 -12.89
N ALA A 18 -3.65 -23.83 -12.59
CA ALA A 18 -4.53 -22.78 -13.07
C ALA A 18 -3.86 -21.45 -12.74
N VAL A 19 -3.66 -20.62 -13.77
CA VAL A 19 -3.31 -19.21 -13.60
C VAL A 19 -4.52 -18.60 -12.89
N SER A 20 -4.45 -18.51 -11.57
CA SER A 20 -5.47 -17.87 -10.74
C SER A 20 -5.65 -16.45 -11.28
N ALA A 21 -6.85 -16.13 -11.74
CA ALA A 21 -7.23 -14.76 -12.03
C ALA A 21 -6.87 -13.90 -10.81
N SER A 22 -6.14 -12.82 -11.05
CA SER A 22 -5.69 -11.85 -10.04
C SER A 22 -6.88 -11.44 -9.18
N ALA A 23 -6.93 -11.98 -7.96
CA ALA A 23 -8.05 -11.76 -7.06
C ALA A 23 -7.84 -10.41 -6.40
N GLN A 24 -8.76 -9.49 -6.67
CA GLN A 24 -8.98 -8.28 -5.89
C GLN A 24 -8.88 -8.57 -4.38
N ILE A 25 -7.89 -7.97 -3.70
CA ILE A 25 -7.68 -8.18 -2.26
C ILE A 25 -8.26 -6.98 -1.50
N THR A 26 -9.59 -6.91 -1.43
CA THR A 26 -10.27 -6.03 -0.49
C THR A 26 -9.81 -6.38 0.93
N ILE A 27 -9.40 -5.37 1.71
CA ILE A 27 -9.10 -5.56 3.12
C ILE A 27 -10.44 -5.69 3.85
N SER A 28 -10.58 -6.71 4.70
CA SER A 28 -11.81 -6.99 5.45
C SER A 28 -11.75 -6.48 6.89
N SER A 29 -10.54 -6.37 7.45
CA SER A 29 -10.31 -5.82 8.78
C SER A 29 -8.86 -5.43 8.97
N ILE A 30 -8.62 -4.49 9.88
CA ILE A 30 -7.30 -4.06 10.32
C ILE A 30 -7.12 -4.34 11.81
N THR A 31 -5.87 -4.51 12.23
CA THR A 31 -5.46 -4.50 13.62
C THR A 31 -4.50 -3.35 13.80
N THR A 32 -4.72 -2.55 14.84
CA THR A 32 -3.94 -1.35 15.10
C THR A 32 -3.25 -1.43 16.46
N SER A 33 -2.17 -0.67 16.59
CA SER A 33 -1.56 -0.32 17.88
C SER A 33 -1.62 1.18 18.08
N SER A 34 -1.71 1.59 19.34
CA SER A 34 -1.76 3.00 19.71
C SER A 34 -0.57 3.38 20.56
N ASN A 35 0.03 4.52 20.26
CA ASN A 35 1.06 5.15 21.08
C ASN A 35 0.69 6.61 21.28
N ASN A 36 0.76 7.10 22.51
CA ASN A 36 0.44 8.48 22.84
C ASN A 36 1.64 9.16 23.48
N GLN A 37 1.89 10.42 23.12
CA GLN A 37 2.98 11.24 23.63
C GLN A 37 2.42 12.53 24.24
N SER A 38 3.27 13.32 24.91
CA SER A 38 2.83 14.61 25.45
C SER A 38 2.41 15.57 24.35
N ASN A 39 1.22 16.16 24.46
CA ASN A 39 0.63 17.06 23.46
C ASN A 39 1.61 18.11 22.90
N GLN A 40 1.44 18.43 21.62
CA GLN A 40 2.07 19.58 20.96
C GLN A 40 1.08 20.74 20.91
N THR A 41 1.56 21.97 21.07
CA THR A 41 0.79 23.17 20.72
C THR A 41 1.39 23.78 19.48
N VAL A 42 0.58 23.92 18.43
CA VAL A 42 0.99 24.46 17.13
C VAL A 42 -0.02 25.51 16.73
N ASN A 43 0.43 26.74 16.49
CA ASN A 43 -0.42 27.87 16.09
C ASN A 43 -1.66 28.11 16.98
N GLY A 44 -1.57 27.80 18.28
CA GLY A 44 -2.67 27.92 19.23
C GLY A 44 -3.57 26.69 19.36
N ASP A 45 -3.46 25.72 18.44
CA ASP A 45 -4.18 24.45 18.49
C ASP A 45 -3.38 23.36 19.22
N THR A 46 -4.09 22.38 19.76
CA THR A 46 -3.51 21.21 20.45
C THR A 46 -3.47 20.01 19.52
N PHE A 47 -2.35 19.28 19.53
CA PHE A 47 -2.16 18.02 18.83
C PHE A 47 -1.79 16.96 19.86
N ASN A 48 -2.68 16.00 20.12
CA ASN A 48 -2.54 14.99 21.17
C ASN A 48 -1.38 14.03 20.94
N ARG A 49 -0.79 14.00 19.74
CA ARG A 49 0.31 13.09 19.35
C ARG A 49 -0.05 11.61 19.52
N LEU A 50 -1.31 11.26 19.35
CA LEU A 50 -1.75 9.89 19.21
C LEU A 50 -1.33 9.35 17.83
N THR A 51 -0.58 8.27 17.84
CA THR A 51 -0.32 7.46 16.65
C THR A 51 -1.17 6.20 16.72
N GLN A 52 -2.04 5.99 15.73
CA GLN A 52 -2.75 4.74 15.52
C GLN A 52 -2.18 4.02 14.29
N SER A 53 -1.26 3.10 14.53
CA SER A 53 -0.53 2.38 13.48
C SER A 53 -1.21 1.08 13.09
N ILE A 54 -1.24 0.76 11.81
CA ILE A 54 -1.66 -0.58 11.36
C ILE A 54 -0.51 -1.55 11.64
N THR A 55 -0.81 -2.61 12.40
CA THR A 55 0.14 -3.69 12.67
C THR A 55 -0.13 -4.91 11.80
N SER A 56 -1.37 -5.12 11.37
CA SER A 56 -1.73 -6.18 10.42
C SER A 56 -3.08 -5.90 9.79
N PHE A 57 -3.37 -6.55 8.66
CA PHE A 57 -4.71 -6.59 8.09
C PHE A 57 -5.11 -8.00 7.66
N LYS A 58 -6.41 -8.22 7.43
CA LYS A 58 -6.94 -9.43 6.80
C LYS A 58 -7.52 -9.10 5.43
N ASP A 59 -7.30 -9.97 4.46
CA ASP A 59 -8.03 -9.90 3.20
C ASP A 59 -9.45 -10.48 3.31
N ALA A 60 -10.21 -10.40 2.21
CA ALA A 60 -11.55 -10.95 2.11
C ALA A 60 -11.64 -12.48 2.29
N VAL A 61 -10.55 -13.22 2.05
CA VAL A 61 -10.50 -14.68 2.24
C VAL A 61 -9.89 -15.10 3.59
N GLY A 62 -9.51 -14.13 4.42
CA GLY A 62 -9.02 -14.33 5.78
C GLY A 62 -7.50 -14.54 5.91
N ASN A 63 -6.70 -14.37 4.85
CA ASN A 63 -5.24 -14.32 5.00
C ASN A 63 -4.86 -13.09 5.82
N ILE A 64 -3.91 -13.27 6.74
CA ILE A 64 -3.37 -12.20 7.57
C ILE A 64 -2.09 -11.67 6.94
N TYR A 65 -1.92 -10.35 6.92
CA TYR A 65 -0.73 -9.67 6.46
C TYR A 65 -0.19 -8.81 7.58
N ASP A 66 1.02 -9.11 8.04
CA ASP A 66 1.68 -8.36 9.11
C ASP A 66 2.46 -7.18 8.51
N ALA A 67 2.39 -6.02 9.16
CA ALA A 67 3.25 -4.89 8.82
C ALA A 67 4.71 -5.29 9.06
N ASN A 68 5.56 -5.10 8.05
CA ASN A 68 6.94 -5.58 8.07
C ASN A 68 7.94 -4.42 8.05
N THR A 69 7.92 -3.64 6.97
CA THR A 69 8.89 -2.58 6.72
C THR A 69 8.18 -1.27 6.45
N THR A 70 8.58 -0.19 7.13
CA THR A 70 8.13 1.16 6.79
C THR A 70 9.10 1.79 5.81
N ALA A 71 8.60 2.60 4.88
CA ALA A 71 9.43 3.36 3.97
C ALA A 71 10.34 4.30 4.78
N GLY A 72 11.61 4.38 4.40
CA GLY A 72 12.55 5.32 5.00
C GLY A 72 12.40 6.73 4.45
N SER A 73 11.76 6.87 3.28
CA SER A 73 11.55 8.16 2.63
C SER A 73 10.31 8.12 1.74
N ALA A 74 9.63 9.28 1.66
CA ALA A 74 8.57 9.57 0.72
C ALA A 74 9.00 10.80 -0.07
N TYR A 75 9.05 10.69 -1.40
CA TYR A 75 9.45 11.79 -2.27
C TYR A 75 8.23 12.30 -3.02
N VAL A 76 7.99 13.60 -2.91
CA VAL A 76 6.87 14.29 -3.55
C VAL A 76 7.34 14.83 -4.90
N ARG A 77 6.66 14.43 -5.98
CA ARG A 77 6.97 14.86 -7.35
C ARG A 77 5.88 15.79 -7.83
N ARG A 78 6.13 17.09 -7.72
CA ARG A 78 5.15 18.12 -8.07
C ARG A 78 5.20 18.49 -9.52
N ASN A 79 4.05 18.89 -10.03
CA ASN A 79 3.95 19.66 -11.25
C ASN A 79 3.88 21.14 -10.90
N THR A 80 5.03 21.79 -11.03
CA THR A 80 5.15 23.24 -10.82
C THR A 80 5.07 24.02 -12.14
N THR A 81 4.58 23.40 -13.22
CA THR A 81 4.42 24.08 -14.50
C THR A 81 3.10 24.87 -14.54
N ALA A 82 3.02 25.85 -15.43
CA ALA A 82 1.77 26.53 -15.85
C ALA A 82 0.85 27.06 -14.72
N GLY A 83 1.39 27.72 -13.70
CA GLY A 83 0.57 28.43 -12.70
C GLY A 83 -0.06 27.53 -11.63
N ASN A 84 0.27 26.24 -11.62
CA ASN A 84 -0.04 25.35 -10.50
C ASN A 84 0.67 25.85 -9.24
N ALA A 85 -0.10 26.09 -8.20
CA ALA A 85 0.41 26.60 -6.95
C ALA A 85 1.19 25.52 -6.19
N ASN A 86 2.23 25.91 -5.45
CA ASN A 86 3.01 24.98 -4.65
C ASN A 86 2.27 24.69 -3.34
N ASN A 87 1.13 24.00 -3.41
CA ASN A 87 0.21 23.83 -2.29
C ASN A 87 0.24 22.40 -1.74
N SER A 88 -0.15 22.27 -0.48
CA SER A 88 -0.40 20.98 0.15
C SER A 88 -1.68 21.05 0.95
N SER A 89 -2.36 19.92 1.03
CA SER A 89 -3.48 19.72 1.93
C SER A 89 -3.23 18.52 2.82
N ALA A 90 -3.50 18.67 4.10
CA ALA A 90 -3.42 17.60 5.09
C ALA A 90 -4.71 17.56 5.89
N TRP A 91 -5.18 16.36 6.21
CA TRP A 91 -6.27 16.17 7.15
C TRP A 91 -5.76 15.60 8.46
N TYR A 92 -6.43 15.97 9.55
CA TYR A 92 -6.20 15.43 10.89
C TYR A 92 -7.53 15.04 11.52
N ASP A 93 -7.55 13.90 12.20
CA ASP A 93 -8.68 13.47 13.02
C ASP A 93 -8.94 14.48 14.14
N GLN A 94 -10.19 14.87 14.27
CA GLN A 94 -10.65 15.94 15.12
C GLN A 94 -11.18 15.38 16.45
N GLY A 95 -10.48 15.69 17.54
CA GLY A 95 -11.05 15.51 18.89
C GLY A 95 -12.02 16.64 19.21
N THR A 96 -11.60 17.89 19.00
CA THR A 96 -12.43 19.11 19.08
C THR A 96 -12.00 20.13 18.01
N THR A 97 -12.67 21.29 17.90
CA THR A 97 -12.32 22.34 16.91
C THR A 97 -10.88 22.83 16.98
N THR A 98 -10.23 22.75 18.15
CA THR A 98 -8.83 23.18 18.36
C THR A 98 -7.99 22.07 18.98
N ASP A 99 -8.44 20.81 18.88
CA ASP A 99 -7.72 19.64 19.39
C ASP A 99 -7.76 18.50 18.38
N PHE A 100 -6.59 18.03 17.97
CA PHE A 100 -6.40 17.05 16.91
C PHE A 100 -5.67 15.83 17.47
N GLU A 101 -6.16 14.63 17.14
CA GLU A 101 -5.65 13.42 17.78
C GLU A 101 -4.21 13.11 17.35
N ALA A 102 -3.87 13.32 16.08
CA ALA A 102 -2.57 12.99 15.51
C ALA A 102 -1.43 13.95 15.94
N PRO A 103 -0.15 13.54 15.83
CA PRO A 103 0.96 14.47 15.91
C PRO A 103 1.00 15.36 14.67
N TYR A 104 1.32 16.64 14.88
CA TYR A 104 1.53 17.58 13.78
C TYR A 104 2.70 17.15 12.88
N ALA A 105 2.51 17.22 11.56
CA ALA A 105 3.58 17.00 10.58
C ALA A 105 4.15 18.35 10.14
N THR A 106 5.49 18.48 10.17
CA THR A 106 6.19 19.70 9.72
C THR A 106 6.64 19.61 8.26
N SER A 107 6.54 18.44 7.65
CA SER A 107 6.75 18.26 6.22
C SER A 107 5.78 17.24 5.61
N TYR A 108 5.49 17.38 4.32
CA TYR A 108 4.59 16.46 3.61
C TYR A 108 5.12 15.03 3.57
N GLY A 109 6.44 14.85 3.43
CA GLY A 109 7.06 13.53 3.57
C GLY A 109 6.83 12.92 4.97
N SER A 110 6.99 13.70 6.04
CA SER A 110 6.76 13.22 7.41
C SER A 110 5.29 12.92 7.71
N LEU A 111 4.36 13.62 7.04
CA LEU A 111 2.93 13.35 7.09
C LEU A 111 2.68 11.91 6.63
N LEU A 112 3.16 11.55 5.44
CA LEU A 112 2.91 10.27 4.77
C LEU A 112 3.64 9.05 5.35
N LEU A 113 4.77 9.25 6.05
CA LEU A 113 5.60 8.17 6.60
C LEU A 113 5.22 7.73 8.01
N GLY A 114 4.14 8.30 8.58
CA GLY A 114 3.83 8.15 10.00
C GLY A 114 3.34 6.77 10.44
N ASN A 115 2.90 5.91 9.51
CA ASN A 115 2.01 4.77 9.80
C ASN A 115 0.94 5.18 10.81
N ASN A 116 0.12 6.18 10.46
CA ASN A 116 -0.88 6.74 11.36
C ASN A 116 -2.21 6.95 10.65
N LEU A 117 -3.27 6.29 11.11
CA LEU A 117 -4.61 6.42 10.56
C LEU A 117 -5.26 7.78 10.85
N LEU A 118 -4.74 8.53 11.83
CA LEU A 118 -5.39 9.75 12.33
C LEU A 118 -4.98 11.02 11.57
N ARG A 119 -4.25 10.88 10.47
CA ARG A 119 -3.85 11.98 9.60
C ARG A 119 -3.58 11.48 8.19
N GLY A 120 -3.51 12.40 7.25
CA GLY A 120 -3.19 12.08 5.87
C GLY A 120 -3.16 13.30 4.98
N SER A 121 -3.03 13.06 3.67
CA SER A 121 -3.18 14.10 2.66
C SER A 121 -4.56 14.13 2.07
N ASP A 122 -4.94 15.26 1.51
CA ASP A 122 -6.24 15.49 0.87
C ASP A 122 -6.02 15.97 -0.57
N ASN A 123 -6.87 15.52 -1.50
CA ASN A 123 -6.80 15.86 -2.93
C ASN A 123 -5.38 15.76 -3.51
N THR A 124 -4.70 14.66 -3.16
CA THR A 124 -3.24 14.52 -3.26
C THR A 124 -2.73 14.81 -4.66
N PHE A 125 -3.38 14.27 -5.68
CA PHE A 125 -2.94 14.38 -7.08
C PHE A 125 -3.79 15.36 -7.90
N ALA A 126 -4.69 16.11 -7.27
CA ALA A 126 -5.48 17.12 -7.97
C ALA A 126 -4.55 18.26 -8.41
N ASN A 127 -4.71 18.69 -9.66
CA ASN A 127 -4.00 19.80 -10.26
C ASN A 127 -4.90 21.03 -10.34
N GLY A 128 -4.41 22.19 -9.89
CA GLY A 128 -5.17 23.43 -9.91
C GLY A 128 -4.47 24.63 -9.25
N THR A 129 -5.17 25.75 -9.23
CA THR A 129 -4.68 27.03 -8.71
C THR A 129 -5.16 27.33 -7.29
N GLY A 130 -6.11 26.56 -6.77
CA GLY A 130 -6.65 26.72 -5.42
C GLY A 130 -5.73 26.13 -4.36
N VAL A 131 -6.07 26.38 -3.10
CA VAL A 131 -5.33 25.86 -1.93
C VAL A 131 -5.73 24.42 -1.58
N SER A 132 -6.71 23.87 -2.32
CA SER A 132 -7.21 22.52 -2.11
C SER A 132 -6.44 21.46 -2.88
N GLU A 133 -5.79 21.86 -3.96
CA GLU A 133 -5.10 20.94 -4.87
C GLU A 133 -3.66 20.70 -4.43
N GLY A 134 -3.25 19.43 -4.39
CA GLY A 134 -1.88 19.06 -4.05
C GLY A 134 -0.86 19.41 -5.14
N ASN A 135 -1.25 19.45 -6.41
CA ASN A 135 -0.34 19.62 -7.56
C ASN A 135 0.83 18.62 -7.54
N ILE A 136 0.57 17.40 -7.05
CA ILE A 136 1.52 16.29 -7.02
C ILE A 136 1.17 15.36 -8.18
N GLU A 137 2.16 14.98 -8.98
CA GLU A 137 2.00 14.02 -10.06
C GLU A 137 2.30 12.60 -9.60
N ARG A 138 3.22 12.48 -8.63
CA ARG A 138 3.70 11.19 -8.15
C ARG A 138 4.21 11.27 -6.72
N LEU A 139 3.91 10.25 -5.92
CA LEU A 139 4.53 10.00 -4.63
C LEU A 139 5.38 8.74 -4.71
N ASP A 140 6.67 8.83 -4.39
CA ASP A 140 7.57 7.67 -4.38
C ASP A 140 7.87 7.26 -2.94
N PHE A 141 7.48 6.05 -2.54
CA PHE A 141 7.80 5.47 -1.23
C PHE A 141 8.98 4.53 -1.35
N LEU A 142 10.10 4.88 -0.72
CA LEU A 142 11.36 4.12 -0.76
C LEU A 142 11.53 3.29 0.51
N PHE A 143 11.54 1.96 0.39
CA PHE A 143 11.81 1.05 1.51
C PHE A 143 13.29 0.75 1.69
N SER A 144 14.03 0.63 0.60
CA SER A 144 15.46 0.32 0.63
C SER A 144 16.17 0.89 -0.59
N SER A 145 17.21 1.69 -0.38
CA SER A 145 18.05 2.19 -1.47
C SER A 145 18.96 1.11 -2.07
N SER A 146 19.16 -0.01 -1.37
CA SER A 146 19.88 -1.19 -1.88
C SER A 146 18.94 -2.26 -2.46
N GLY A 147 17.63 -2.02 -2.40
CA GLY A 147 16.60 -2.96 -2.83
C GLY A 147 16.22 -3.99 -1.76
N LEU A 148 15.10 -4.65 -1.99
CA LEU A 148 14.51 -5.76 -1.25
C LEU A 148 14.13 -6.85 -2.24
N THR A 149 14.18 -8.11 -1.83
CA THR A 149 13.70 -9.22 -2.67
C THR A 149 12.20 -9.42 -2.46
N ALA A 150 11.42 -9.25 -3.53
CA ALA A 150 9.98 -9.51 -3.51
C ALA A 150 9.69 -11.00 -3.27
N SER A 151 8.65 -11.29 -2.49
CA SER A 151 8.16 -12.65 -2.24
C SER A 151 6.69 -12.76 -2.66
N LEU A 152 6.18 -13.99 -2.77
CA LEU A 152 4.74 -14.22 -3.01
C LEU A 152 3.84 -13.68 -1.88
N GLY A 153 4.40 -13.50 -0.68
CA GLY A 153 3.68 -12.92 0.45
C GLY A 153 3.77 -11.39 0.52
N THR A 154 4.62 -10.75 -0.29
CA THR A 154 4.83 -9.31 -0.26
C THR A 154 3.61 -8.59 -0.83
N SER A 155 3.14 -7.55 -0.17
CA SER A 155 2.01 -6.74 -0.63
C SER A 155 2.17 -5.29 -0.17
N PHE A 156 1.64 -4.39 -0.98
CA PHE A 156 1.40 -3.00 -0.57
C PHE A 156 -0.05 -2.85 -0.15
N ALA A 157 -0.36 -1.76 0.54
CA ALA A 157 -1.73 -1.40 0.82
C ALA A 157 -1.93 0.09 0.55
N VAL A 158 -3.12 0.41 0.02
CA VAL A 158 -3.58 1.78 -0.18
C VAL A 158 -4.78 2.02 0.73
N PHE A 159 -4.73 3.09 1.50
CA PHE A 159 -5.80 3.55 2.38
C PHE A 159 -6.19 4.97 2.04
N ASP A 160 -7.50 5.15 1.89
CA ASP A 160 -8.15 6.37 1.44
C ASP A 160 -9.25 6.78 2.42
N ARG A 161 -9.31 8.07 2.76
CA ARG A 161 -10.36 8.65 3.58
C ARG A 161 -11.54 8.98 2.67
N GLY A 162 -12.70 8.40 2.92
CA GLY A 162 -13.83 8.59 2.04
C GLY A 162 -15.12 7.95 2.54
N SER A 163 -16.22 8.29 1.88
CA SER A 163 -17.48 7.57 2.07
C SER A 163 -17.42 6.21 1.40
N VAL A 164 -18.18 5.24 1.92
CA VAL A 164 -18.35 3.93 1.28
C VAL A 164 -18.78 4.10 -0.18
N SER A 165 -18.12 3.37 -1.08
CA SER A 165 -18.33 3.43 -2.56
C SER A 165 -17.97 4.77 -3.22
N GLN A 166 -17.36 5.70 -2.50
CA GLN A 166 -16.86 6.99 -3.02
C GLN A 166 -15.36 7.17 -2.80
N HIS A 167 -14.64 6.08 -2.48
CA HIS A 167 -13.19 6.11 -2.41
C HIS A 167 -12.57 6.41 -3.77
N ASP A 168 -11.49 7.18 -3.76
CA ASP A 168 -10.88 7.66 -4.98
C ASP A 168 -10.06 6.59 -5.70
N ASN A 169 -9.98 6.77 -7.02
CA ASN A 169 -9.08 5.98 -7.84
C ASN A 169 -7.63 6.41 -7.61
N VAL A 170 -6.71 5.46 -7.70
CA VAL A 170 -5.27 5.75 -7.71
C VAL A 170 -4.54 4.67 -8.47
N LYS A 171 -3.43 5.05 -9.10
CA LYS A 171 -2.54 4.08 -9.77
C LYS A 171 -1.29 3.82 -8.95
N ILE A 172 -0.85 2.57 -8.99
CA ILE A 172 0.33 2.09 -8.28
C ILE A 172 1.27 1.34 -9.23
N ALA A 173 2.58 1.59 -9.09
CA ALA A 173 3.62 0.88 -9.83
C ALA A 173 4.84 0.58 -8.94
N VAL A 174 5.52 -0.54 -9.20
CA VAL A 174 6.66 -0.99 -8.40
C VAL A 174 7.97 -0.43 -8.94
N ILE A 175 8.76 0.18 -8.07
CA ILE A 175 10.08 0.72 -8.41
C ILE A 175 11.09 -0.43 -8.42
N THR A 176 11.68 -0.72 -9.58
CA THR A 176 12.68 -1.78 -9.79
C THR A 176 14.08 -1.25 -10.09
N GLY A 177 14.23 0.07 -10.21
CA GLY A 177 15.51 0.76 -10.29
C GLY A 177 15.46 2.06 -9.52
N TRP A 178 16.54 2.36 -8.79
CA TRP A 178 16.66 3.58 -7.98
C TRP A 178 17.99 4.28 -8.23
N ASP A 179 17.94 5.59 -8.37
CA ASP A 179 19.10 6.47 -8.38
C ASP A 179 19.23 7.13 -7.01
N SER A 180 20.20 6.65 -6.23
CA SER A 180 20.48 7.16 -4.89
C SER A 180 21.18 8.53 -4.88
N VAL A 181 21.71 8.98 -6.02
CA VAL A 181 22.37 10.30 -6.13
C VAL A 181 21.30 11.38 -6.29
N ASN A 182 20.33 11.15 -7.18
CA ASN A 182 19.25 12.10 -7.45
C ASN A 182 17.96 11.78 -6.69
N ASN A 183 17.96 10.72 -5.87
CA ASN A 183 16.82 10.24 -5.09
C ASN A 183 15.56 10.09 -5.94
N ARG A 184 15.61 9.28 -7.01
CA ARG A 184 14.47 9.05 -7.90
C ARG A 184 14.44 7.65 -8.51
N PRO A 185 13.25 7.15 -8.88
CA PRO A 185 13.11 5.93 -9.68
C PRO A 185 13.84 6.06 -11.03
N THR A 186 14.45 4.96 -11.48
CA THR A 186 15.04 4.84 -12.83
C THR A 186 14.38 3.75 -13.68
N ALA A 187 13.61 2.86 -13.04
CA ALA A 187 12.83 1.83 -13.72
C ALA A 187 11.62 1.41 -12.88
N TYR A 188 10.57 0.99 -13.57
CA TYR A 188 9.39 0.35 -12.99
C TYR A 188 9.22 -1.05 -13.57
N GLY A 189 8.78 -1.99 -12.74
CA GLY A 189 8.52 -3.36 -13.13
C GLY A 189 7.03 -3.66 -13.29
N GLY A 190 6.72 -4.76 -13.96
CA GLY A 190 5.38 -5.34 -14.01
C GLY A 190 4.37 -4.45 -14.74
N THR A 191 3.24 -4.17 -14.10
CA THR A 191 2.12 -3.39 -14.66
C THR A 191 1.74 -2.20 -13.78
N LEU A 192 1.25 -1.14 -14.41
CA LEU A 192 0.57 -0.05 -13.73
C LEU A 192 -0.83 -0.53 -13.32
N PHE A 193 -1.04 -0.74 -12.02
CA PHE A 193 -2.30 -1.24 -11.49
C PHE A 193 -3.18 -0.09 -11.01
N GLU A 194 -4.46 -0.11 -11.37
CA GLU A 194 -5.44 0.90 -10.96
C GLU A 194 -6.30 0.38 -9.82
N VAL A 195 -6.26 1.09 -8.69
CA VAL A 195 -7.20 0.95 -7.61
C VAL A 195 -8.45 1.75 -7.95
N THR A 196 -9.63 1.13 -7.82
CA THR A 196 -10.94 1.75 -8.11
C THR A 196 -11.83 1.68 -6.88
N PRO A 197 -12.92 2.48 -6.77
CA PRO A 197 -13.84 2.44 -5.64
C PRO A 197 -14.33 1.02 -5.30
N ALA A 198 -14.52 0.16 -6.31
CA ALA A 198 -14.95 -1.22 -6.11
C ALA A 198 -13.93 -2.06 -5.30
N HIS A 199 -12.63 -1.73 -5.37
CA HIS A 199 -11.58 -2.47 -4.68
C HIS A 199 -11.60 -2.29 -3.16
N TYR A 200 -12.06 -1.13 -2.66
CA TYR A 200 -12.14 -0.82 -1.23
C TYR A 200 -13.22 -1.62 -0.49
N GLY A 201 -14.13 -2.27 -1.22
CA GLY A 201 -15.20 -3.08 -0.65
C GLY A 201 -16.46 -2.29 -0.36
N THR A 202 -17.36 -2.90 0.42
CA THR A 202 -18.71 -2.38 0.71
C THR A 202 -18.82 -1.73 2.09
N ALA A 203 -17.71 -1.60 2.82
CA ALA A 203 -17.67 -1.00 4.14
C ALA A 203 -16.29 -0.38 4.41
N ASN A 204 -16.27 0.70 5.21
CA ASN A 204 -15.04 1.29 5.70
C ASN A 204 -14.41 0.40 6.78
N LEU A 205 -13.08 0.34 6.79
CA LEU A 205 -12.26 -0.37 7.78
C LEU A 205 -12.22 0.39 9.11
N THR A 206 -12.20 1.72 9.02
CA THR A 206 -12.37 2.64 10.15
C THR A 206 -13.72 3.32 9.98
N SER A 207 -14.56 3.29 11.01
CA SER A 207 -15.84 4.00 11.02
C SER A 207 -15.64 5.49 10.78
N ASP A 208 -16.72 6.17 10.36
CA ASP A 208 -16.66 7.59 10.11
C ASP A 208 -16.21 8.38 11.34
N PHE A 209 -15.29 9.32 11.12
CA PHE A 209 -14.76 10.25 12.12
C PHE A 209 -14.78 11.67 11.55
N THR A 210 -14.75 12.66 12.45
CA THR A 210 -14.70 14.06 12.05
C THR A 210 -13.25 14.47 11.82
N TYR A 211 -12.99 15.24 10.78
CA TYR A 211 -11.65 15.70 10.44
C TYR A 211 -11.64 17.20 10.15
N ASN A 212 -10.45 17.81 10.23
CA ASN A 212 -10.20 19.15 9.73
C ASN A 212 -9.16 19.11 8.60
N LEU A 213 -9.36 19.96 7.60
CA LEU A 213 -8.39 20.15 6.50
C LEU A 213 -7.51 21.36 6.75
N PHE A 214 -6.22 21.14 6.69
CA PHE A 214 -5.16 22.12 6.83
C PHE A 214 -4.55 22.37 5.46
N ARG A 215 -4.73 23.59 4.96
CA ARG A 215 -4.20 24.02 3.66
C ARG A 215 -2.89 24.77 3.85
N TYR A 216 -1.93 24.53 2.96
CA TYR A 216 -0.57 25.07 2.99
C TYR A 216 -0.22 25.63 1.62
N ASP A 217 0.41 26.81 1.57
CA ASP A 217 0.91 27.44 0.34
C ASP A 217 2.44 27.30 0.15
N SER A 218 3.06 26.41 0.93
CA SER A 218 4.52 26.20 0.98
C SER A 218 4.96 24.79 0.59
N GLY A 219 4.16 24.11 -0.23
CA GLY A 219 4.45 22.79 -0.78
C GLY A 219 4.78 21.79 0.31
N ASP A 220 5.99 21.25 0.30
CA ASP A 220 6.40 20.21 1.24
C ASP A 220 6.68 20.71 2.66
N ASN A 221 6.78 22.03 2.86
CA ASN A 221 6.98 22.64 4.17
C ASN A 221 5.63 22.91 4.84
N LEU A 222 5.37 22.20 5.93
CA LEU A 222 4.17 22.38 6.74
C LEU A 222 4.46 23.13 8.05
N GLY A 223 5.75 23.36 8.38
CA GLY A 223 6.14 23.87 9.70
C GLY A 223 6.19 25.39 9.85
N SER A 224 6.34 26.17 8.77
CA SER A 224 6.31 27.64 8.81
C SER A 224 6.28 28.28 7.40
N PRO A 225 5.38 29.25 7.10
CA PRO A 225 4.22 29.55 7.92
C PRO A 225 3.39 28.27 8.11
N TYR A 226 2.69 28.17 9.25
CA TYR A 226 1.72 27.10 9.43
C TYR A 226 0.58 27.26 8.42
N TRP A 227 -0.42 26.38 8.50
CA TRP A 227 -1.55 26.39 7.58
C TRP A 227 -2.18 27.79 7.43
N ASN A 228 -2.63 28.08 6.22
CA ASN A 228 -3.34 29.30 5.87
C ASN A 228 -4.86 29.19 6.17
N ASN A 229 -5.39 27.97 6.27
CA ASN A 229 -6.78 27.70 6.66
C ASN A 229 -6.90 26.29 7.29
N ASN A 230 -7.64 26.16 8.39
CA ASN A 230 -7.99 24.89 9.07
C ASN A 230 -9.49 24.71 9.37
N THR A 231 -10.36 25.50 8.74
CA THR A 231 -11.79 25.60 9.10
C THR A 231 -12.71 24.61 8.38
N GLU A 232 -12.24 23.96 7.33
CA GLU A 232 -13.03 22.98 6.60
C GLU A 232 -13.08 21.67 7.37
N THR A 233 -14.30 21.23 7.71
CA THR A 233 -14.55 20.01 8.48
C THR A 233 -15.52 19.10 7.74
N GLY A 234 -15.33 17.79 7.85
CA GLY A 234 -16.27 16.80 7.32
C GLY A 234 -16.32 15.54 8.16
N THR A 235 -17.07 14.54 7.71
CA THR A 235 -17.16 13.23 8.37
C THR A 235 -17.13 12.13 7.34
N GLN A 236 -16.10 11.27 7.42
CA GLN A 236 -15.83 10.17 6.49
C GLN A 236 -15.07 9.07 7.24
N GLY A 237 -15.09 7.84 6.73
CA GLY A 237 -14.28 6.74 7.26
C GLY A 237 -13.04 6.49 6.42
N ILE A 238 -12.37 5.35 6.65
CA ILE A 238 -11.19 4.93 5.87
C ILE A 238 -11.45 3.57 5.24
N GLY A 239 -11.28 3.49 3.92
CA GLY A 239 -11.24 2.25 3.14
C GLY A 239 -9.81 1.76 2.97
N GLY A 240 -9.64 0.49 2.58
CA GLY A 240 -8.31 -0.03 2.27
C GLY A 240 -8.30 -1.16 1.25
N VAL A 241 -7.25 -1.17 0.43
CA VAL A 241 -7.01 -2.18 -0.60
C VAL A 241 -5.61 -2.74 -0.42
N ALA A 242 -5.49 -4.06 -0.46
CA ALA A 242 -4.19 -4.71 -0.56
C ALA A 242 -3.87 -5.03 -2.02
N ILE A 243 -2.63 -4.80 -2.42
CA ILE A 243 -2.15 -5.05 -3.78
C ILE A 243 -0.96 -6.00 -3.68
N SER A 244 -1.14 -7.23 -4.16
CA SER A 244 -0.09 -8.23 -4.13
C SER A 244 0.95 -8.01 -5.22
N MET A 245 2.14 -8.60 -5.06
CA MET A 245 3.13 -8.59 -6.14
C MET A 245 2.60 -9.24 -7.42
N ALA A 246 1.70 -10.23 -7.31
CA ALA A 246 1.09 -10.89 -8.47
C ALA A 246 0.17 -9.94 -9.25
N ASP A 247 -0.63 -9.12 -8.55
CA ASP A 247 -1.49 -8.09 -9.18
C ASP A 247 -0.66 -7.05 -9.94
N LEU A 248 0.54 -6.79 -9.45
CA LEU A 248 1.50 -5.87 -10.05
C LEU A 248 2.37 -6.53 -11.14
N GLY A 249 2.19 -7.83 -11.42
CA GLY A 249 3.01 -8.56 -12.39
C GLY A 249 4.48 -8.69 -11.97
N ILE A 250 4.77 -8.65 -10.68
CA ILE A 250 6.13 -8.79 -10.11
C ILE A 250 6.33 -10.24 -9.66
N ALA A 251 7.35 -10.89 -10.23
CA ALA A 251 7.72 -12.24 -9.84
C ALA A 251 8.42 -12.27 -8.47
N ALA A 252 8.24 -13.36 -7.72
CA ALA A 252 9.06 -13.61 -6.54
C ALA A 252 10.55 -13.70 -6.94
N GLY A 253 11.43 -13.12 -6.12
CA GLY A 253 12.85 -13.01 -6.40
C GLY A 253 13.26 -11.71 -7.10
N THR A 254 12.31 -10.93 -7.63
CA THR A 254 12.61 -9.61 -8.22
C THR A 254 13.09 -8.62 -7.16
N THR A 255 14.15 -7.86 -7.46
CA THR A 255 14.59 -6.74 -6.63
C THR A 255 13.63 -5.55 -6.80
N ILE A 256 13.10 -5.07 -5.69
CA ILE A 256 12.22 -3.89 -5.62
C ILE A 256 12.80 -2.88 -4.62
N TYR A 257 12.61 -1.60 -4.87
CA TYR A 257 13.12 -0.53 -3.99
C TYR A 257 11.98 0.13 -3.19
N GLY A 258 10.77 0.05 -3.73
CA GLY A 258 9.65 0.89 -3.34
C GLY A 258 8.46 0.71 -4.27
N TYR A 259 7.50 1.61 -4.14
CA TYR A 259 6.44 1.79 -5.11
C TYR A 259 6.14 3.28 -5.25
N SER A 260 5.43 3.62 -6.32
CA SER A 260 4.92 4.97 -6.54
C SER A 260 3.40 4.97 -6.64
N LEU A 261 2.78 6.00 -6.08
CA LEU A 261 1.37 6.33 -6.29
C LEU A 261 1.24 7.50 -7.26
N MET A 262 0.21 7.44 -8.09
CA MET A 262 -0.03 8.34 -9.21
C MET A 262 -1.54 8.59 -9.38
N ALA A 263 -1.90 9.73 -9.98
CA ALA A 263 -3.27 9.99 -10.40
C ALA A 263 -3.84 8.89 -11.32
N ALA A 264 -5.16 8.73 -11.33
CA ALA A 264 -5.83 7.69 -12.11
C ALA A 264 -5.80 7.96 -13.63
N ASP A 265 -5.54 9.19 -14.07
CA ASP A 265 -5.38 9.53 -15.48
C ASP A 265 -3.95 9.26 -16.01
N VAL A 266 -3.01 8.88 -15.15
CA VAL A 266 -1.64 8.54 -15.58
C VAL A 266 -1.64 7.32 -16.51
N SER A 267 -0.87 7.42 -17.59
CA SER A 267 -0.75 6.37 -18.60
C SER A 267 0.69 6.00 -18.87
N THR A 268 0.94 4.73 -19.20
CA THR A 268 2.26 4.26 -19.63
C THR A 268 2.46 4.42 -21.13
N GLY A 269 1.42 4.72 -21.91
CA GLY A 269 1.48 4.63 -23.38
C GLY A 269 1.92 3.24 -23.88
N GLY A 270 1.72 2.18 -23.07
CA GLY A 270 2.17 0.82 -23.35
C GLY A 270 3.60 0.51 -22.88
N ASN A 271 4.31 1.42 -22.22
CA ASN A 271 5.68 1.22 -21.75
C ASN A 271 5.91 1.79 -20.34
N MET A 272 6.22 0.93 -19.36
CA MET A 272 6.49 1.33 -17.97
C MET A 272 7.66 2.31 -17.81
N ALA A 273 8.58 2.39 -18.77
CA ALA A 273 9.67 3.37 -18.75
C ALA A 273 9.16 4.82 -18.82
N ASN A 274 7.97 5.04 -19.39
CA ASN A 274 7.36 6.36 -19.47
C ASN A 274 6.94 6.92 -18.11
N LEU A 275 6.85 6.07 -17.08
CA LEU A 275 6.56 6.52 -15.72
C LEU A 275 7.75 7.20 -15.04
N VAL A 276 8.99 7.05 -15.54
CA VAL A 276 10.19 7.61 -14.89
C VAL A 276 10.14 9.14 -14.87
N ASP A 277 9.75 9.74 -15.98
CA ASP A 277 9.63 11.20 -16.13
C ASP A 277 8.23 11.67 -15.76
N TRP A 278 8.06 12.11 -14.51
CA TRP A 278 6.80 12.66 -14.00
C TRP A 278 6.46 14.04 -14.55
N THR A 279 7.38 14.66 -15.30
CA THR A 279 7.15 15.98 -15.93
C THR A 279 6.61 15.86 -17.35
N ASN A 280 6.56 14.64 -17.90
CA ASN A 280 6.06 14.40 -19.24
C ASN A 280 4.53 14.44 -19.28
N THR A 281 4.00 15.53 -19.82
CA THR A 281 2.55 15.79 -19.86
C THR A 281 1.74 14.85 -20.76
N SER A 282 2.42 14.04 -21.58
CA SER A 282 1.75 12.98 -22.36
C SER A 282 1.30 11.81 -21.48
N TYR A 283 1.93 11.66 -20.31
CA TYR A 283 1.73 10.52 -19.40
C TYR A 283 1.23 10.97 -18.03
N TYR A 284 1.51 12.21 -17.63
CA TYR A 284 1.08 12.86 -16.39
C TYR A 284 0.28 14.11 -16.73
N SER A 285 -1.04 14.04 -16.61
CA SER A 285 -1.92 15.13 -17.04
C SER A 285 -1.78 16.35 -16.14
N THR A 286 -1.58 17.54 -16.73
CA THR A 286 -1.55 18.78 -15.93
C THR A 286 -2.94 19.28 -15.54
N SER A 287 -4.01 18.58 -15.91
CA SER A 287 -5.41 18.94 -15.67
C SER A 287 -6.17 17.89 -14.86
N THR A 288 -5.47 17.04 -14.13
CA THR A 288 -6.05 16.03 -13.23
C THR A 288 -7.01 16.69 -12.23
N SER A 289 -8.30 16.34 -12.30
CA SER A 289 -9.33 16.92 -11.43
C SER A 289 -9.49 16.13 -10.13
N GLY A 290 -9.58 16.85 -9.00
CA GLY A 290 -9.99 16.27 -7.72
C GLY A 290 -11.46 15.86 -7.68
N SER A 291 -12.33 16.52 -8.47
CA SER A 291 -13.78 16.31 -8.40
C SER A 291 -14.30 15.14 -9.24
N THR A 292 -13.54 14.67 -10.24
CA THR A 292 -13.93 13.52 -11.06
C THR A 292 -13.27 12.21 -10.60
N GLY A 293 -12.71 12.19 -9.39
CA GLY A 293 -12.04 11.03 -8.80
C GLY A 293 -10.75 10.61 -9.51
N ALA A 294 -10.12 11.52 -10.27
CA ALA A 294 -8.89 11.25 -11.01
C ALA A 294 -7.64 11.63 -10.19
N GLY A 295 -7.70 12.71 -9.41
CA GLY A 295 -6.64 13.12 -8.48
C GLY A 295 -7.09 13.36 -7.05
N GLY A 296 -8.36 13.06 -6.75
CA GLY A 296 -9.02 13.40 -5.49
C GLY A 296 -8.51 12.67 -4.25
N ILE A 297 -7.67 11.64 -4.41
CA ILE A 297 -7.38 10.71 -3.32
C ILE A 297 -6.90 11.38 -2.03
N ASP A 298 -7.58 10.99 -0.95
CA ASP A 298 -7.40 11.47 0.40
C ASP A 298 -6.58 10.45 1.22
N LEU A 299 -5.30 10.30 0.85
CA LEU A 299 -4.43 9.26 1.39
C LEU A 299 -4.28 9.33 2.90
N SER A 300 -4.52 8.22 3.58
CA SER A 300 -4.11 8.06 4.98
C SER A 300 -2.59 7.90 5.12
N ALA A 301 -2.02 8.38 6.23
CA ALA A 301 -0.58 8.33 6.50
C ALA A 301 -0.03 6.91 6.84
N VAL A 302 -0.71 5.86 6.37
CA VAL A 302 -0.31 4.45 6.52
C VAL A 302 0.23 3.83 5.22
N ASN A 303 0.19 4.59 4.12
CA ASN A 303 0.51 4.06 2.80
C ASN A 303 1.98 3.63 2.67
N GLY A 304 2.94 4.31 3.34
CA GLY A 304 4.36 3.94 3.33
C GLY A 304 4.75 2.65 4.08
N VAL A 305 3.90 1.61 4.11
CA VAL A 305 4.13 0.36 4.83
C VAL A 305 4.09 -0.83 3.87
N LEU A 306 5.12 -1.67 3.96
CA LEU A 306 5.20 -2.96 3.31
C LEU A 306 4.62 -4.04 4.22
N PHE A 307 3.74 -4.85 3.67
CA PHE A 307 3.10 -5.94 4.39
C PHE A 307 3.54 -7.30 3.84
N ASN A 308 3.62 -8.29 4.73
CA ASN A 308 3.92 -9.65 4.38
C ASN A 308 2.82 -10.58 4.87
N ARG A 309 2.31 -11.41 3.95
CA ARG A 309 1.37 -12.47 4.28
C ARG A 309 2.00 -13.39 5.32
N LYS A 310 1.30 -13.54 6.44
CA LYS A 310 1.63 -14.50 7.47
C LYS A 310 1.51 -15.90 6.90
N VAL A 311 2.61 -16.64 6.92
CA VAL A 311 2.58 -18.06 6.59
C VAL A 311 1.97 -18.77 7.80
N PRO A 312 0.87 -19.53 7.65
CA PRO A 312 0.37 -20.34 8.75
C PRO A 312 1.51 -21.24 9.25
N GLU A 313 1.76 -21.22 10.55
CA GLU A 313 2.61 -22.23 11.21
C GLU A 313 2.16 -23.60 10.66
N PRO A 314 3.05 -24.42 10.07
CA PRO A 314 2.66 -25.72 9.58
C PRO A 314 1.99 -26.45 10.74
N SER A 315 0.70 -26.74 10.60
CA SER A 315 -0.10 -27.23 11.72
C SER A 315 0.69 -28.34 12.40
N THR A 316 0.94 -28.21 13.70
CA THR A 316 1.67 -29.24 14.46
C THR A 316 1.04 -30.62 14.22
N TYR A 317 -0.28 -30.63 13.96
CA TYR A 317 -1.05 -31.78 13.50
C TYR A 317 -0.55 -32.42 12.21
N GLY A 318 -0.20 -31.67 11.16
CA GLY A 318 0.33 -32.23 9.91
C GLY A 318 1.65 -32.99 10.11
N LEU A 319 2.55 -32.44 10.92
CA LEU A 319 3.80 -33.10 11.32
C LEU A 319 3.54 -34.31 12.24
N VAL A 320 2.58 -34.22 13.16
CA VAL A 320 2.15 -35.34 14.01
C VAL A 320 1.51 -36.46 13.20
N PHE A 321 0.68 -36.16 12.21
CA PHE A 321 0.07 -37.17 11.33
C PHE A 321 1.11 -37.83 10.42
N LEU A 322 2.04 -37.07 9.84
CA LEU A 322 3.13 -37.64 9.03
C LEU A 322 4.07 -38.51 9.86
N SER A 323 4.44 -38.06 11.06
CA SER A 323 5.28 -38.84 11.98
C SER A 323 4.56 -40.09 12.52
N ALA A 324 3.27 -40.00 12.85
CA ALA A 324 2.46 -41.15 13.24
C ALA A 324 2.28 -42.16 12.10
N THR A 325 2.07 -41.69 10.86
CA THR A 325 1.96 -42.55 9.68
C THR A 325 3.29 -43.24 9.36
N GLY A 326 4.40 -42.51 9.44
CA GLY A 326 5.74 -43.06 9.29
C GLY A 326 6.08 -44.10 10.36
N ALA A 327 5.75 -43.81 11.62
CA ALA A 327 5.92 -44.74 12.74
C ALA A 327 5.07 -46.02 12.56
N PHE A 328 3.81 -45.88 12.12
CA PHE A 328 2.92 -47.00 11.84
C PHE A 328 3.44 -47.89 10.69
N LEU A 329 3.89 -47.30 9.58
CA LEU A 329 4.46 -48.03 8.45
C LEU A 329 5.78 -48.72 8.83
N GLY A 330 6.64 -48.06 9.61
CA GLY A 330 7.88 -48.62 10.14
C GLY A 330 7.62 -49.80 11.09
N TRP A 331 6.62 -49.68 11.97
CA TRP A 331 6.19 -50.75 12.87
C TRP A 331 5.64 -51.96 12.11
N ARG A 332 4.80 -51.74 11.09
CA ARG A 332 4.24 -52.81 10.26
C ARG A 332 5.33 -53.58 9.51
N ARG A 333 6.36 -52.89 9.00
CA ARG A 333 7.51 -53.54 8.33
C ARG A 333 8.32 -54.43 9.29
N ARG A 334 8.55 -53.99 10.53
CA ARG A 334 9.27 -54.79 11.54
C ARG A 334 8.53 -56.07 11.94
N ARG A 335 7.19 -56.07 11.96
CA ARG A 335 6.40 -57.28 12.28
C ARG A 335 6.38 -58.33 11.16
N LEU A 336 6.52 -57.91 9.91
CA LEU A 336 6.49 -58.82 8.76
C LEU A 336 7.85 -59.43 8.41
N SER A 337 8.91 -59.06 9.13
CA SER A 337 10.28 -59.54 8.94
C SER A 337 10.77 -60.47 10.07
N GLY A 338 9.83 -61.07 10.82
CA GLY A 338 10.16 -62.12 11.80
C GLY A 338 10.82 -63.33 11.13
N PRO A 339 11.78 -64.00 11.79
CA PRO A 339 12.52 -65.11 11.20
C PRO A 339 11.56 -66.26 10.86
N ALA A 340 11.63 -66.74 9.61
CA ALA A 340 10.95 -67.94 9.19
C ALA A 340 11.47 -69.11 10.03
N ALA A 341 10.56 -69.83 10.69
CA ALA A 341 10.83 -71.10 11.33
C ALA A 341 10.96 -72.21 10.29
#